data_AF-A0AAU2PFB5-F1
#
_entry.id   AF-A0AAU2PFB5-F1
#
_cell.length_a   1.000
_cell.length_b   1.000
_cell.length_c   1.000
_cell.angle_alpha   90.00
_cell.angle_beta   90.00
_cell.angle_gamma   90.00
#
_symmetry.space_group_name_H-M   'P 1'
#
loop_
_entity.id
_entity.type
_entity.pdbx_description
1 polymer ?
#
loop_
_entity_poly.entity_id
_entity_poly.type
_entity_poly.pdbx_seq_one_letter_code
_entity_poly.pdbx_strand_id
1 'polypeptide(L)'
;MPRVTLAHWHDGRAPGAELDVSDAELAELRRDGRVAGILDDPGTQPEPSSTPAPDDQSAAEPEAQAAEAEPEEPAPAGRKRR
;
A
#
# COMPACT_ATOMS: atom_id res chain seq x y z
N MET A 1 -4.08 6.36 -21.73
CA MET A 1 -4.48 4.95 -21.54
C MET A 1 -3.48 4.35 -20.58
N PRO A 2 -3.87 4.05 -19.33
CA PRO A 2 -3.00 3.39 -18.37
C PRO A 2 -2.68 1.96 -18.81
N ARG A 3 -1.46 1.51 -18.53
CA ARG A 3 -1.07 0.10 -18.65
C ARG A 3 -1.22 -0.58 -17.30
N VAL A 4 -1.75 -1.79 -17.30
CA VAL A 4 -1.87 -2.59 -16.08
C VAL A 4 -1.27 -3.96 -16.25
N THR A 5 -0.75 -4.48 -15.15
CA THR A 5 -0.38 -5.89 -15.01
C THR A 5 -1.55 -6.64 -14.39
N LEU A 6 -1.92 -7.78 -14.97
CA LEU A 6 -3.01 -8.61 -14.46
C LEU A 6 -2.59 -9.46 -13.25
N ALA A 7 -3.43 -9.54 -12.22
CA ALA A 7 -3.27 -10.47 -11.09
C ALA A 7 -3.83 -11.86 -11.39
N HIS A 8 -4.82 -11.93 -12.26
CA HIS A 8 -5.54 -13.15 -12.64
C HIS A 8 -5.76 -13.20 -14.16
N TRP A 9 -6.24 -14.33 -14.67
CA TRP A 9 -6.55 -14.46 -16.09
C TRP A 9 -7.65 -13.47 -16.51
N HIS A 10 -7.45 -12.79 -17.64
CA HIS A 10 -8.42 -11.85 -18.23
C HIS A 10 -8.37 -11.89 -19.75
N ASP A 11 -9.50 -12.08 -20.43
CA ASP A 11 -9.59 -12.15 -21.90
C ASP A 11 -8.53 -13.04 -22.57
N GLY A 12 -8.29 -14.23 -22.00
CA GLY A 12 -7.29 -15.17 -22.50
C GLY A 12 -5.84 -14.77 -22.24
N ARG A 13 -5.59 -13.68 -21.49
CA ARG A 13 -4.26 -13.27 -21.03
C ARG A 13 -3.98 -13.86 -19.65
N ALA A 14 -2.75 -14.33 -19.47
CA ALA A 14 -2.28 -14.89 -18.22
C ALA A 14 -2.08 -13.79 -17.14
N PRO A 15 -2.06 -14.18 -15.86
CA PRO A 15 -1.54 -13.33 -14.79
C PRO A 15 -0.12 -12.84 -15.13
N GLY A 16 0.19 -11.59 -14.78
CA GLY A 16 1.45 -10.95 -15.12
C GLY A 16 1.50 -10.34 -16.53
N ALA A 17 0.50 -10.61 -17.39
CA ALA A 17 0.44 -9.96 -18.69
C ALA A 17 0.11 -8.47 -18.55
N GLU A 18 0.71 -7.66 -19.42
CA GLU A 18 0.44 -6.23 -19.53
C GLU A 18 -0.70 -5.97 -20.52
N LEU A 19 -1.57 -5.03 -20.17
CA LEU A 19 -2.73 -4.64 -20.96
C LEU A 19 -2.91 -3.12 -20.89
N ASP A 20 -3.00 -2.47 -22.05
CA ASP A 20 -3.48 -1.09 -22.17
C ASP A 20 -5.01 -1.09 -22.04
N VAL A 21 -5.53 -0.36 -21.06
CA VAL A 21 -6.97 -0.25 -20.80
C VAL A 21 -7.41 1.21 -20.74
N SER A 22 -8.70 1.46 -20.95
CA SER A 22 -9.30 2.77 -20.65
C SER A 22 -9.50 2.97 -19.15
N ASP A 23 -9.71 4.22 -18.70
CA ASP A 23 -9.97 4.51 -17.28
C ASP A 23 -11.24 3.82 -16.74
N ALA A 24 -12.24 3.63 -17.60
CA ALA A 24 -13.47 2.90 -17.25
C ALA A 24 -13.18 1.41 -17.00
N GLU A 25 -12.42 0.77 -17.89
CA GLU A 25 -12.00 -0.62 -17.74
C GLU A 25 -11.05 -0.81 -16.56
N LEU A 26 -10.15 0.15 -16.32
CA LEU A 26 -9.28 0.14 -15.15
C LEU A 26 -10.11 0.11 -13.85
N ALA A 27 -11.16 0.92 -13.76
CA ALA A 27 -12.04 0.95 -12.60
C ALA A 27 -12.76 -0.38 -12.39
N GLU A 28 -13.21 -1.02 -13.47
CA GLU A 28 -13.85 -2.34 -13.43
C GLU A 28 -12.86 -3.44 -13.00
N LEU A 29 -11.68 -3.48 -13.62
CA LEU A 29 -10.62 -4.44 -13.27
C LEU A 29 -10.14 -4.28 -11.81
N ARG A 30 -10.07 -3.04 -11.32
CA ARG A 30 -9.77 -2.75 -9.90
C ARG A 30 -10.88 -3.26 -8.98
N ARG A 31 -12.14 -3.01 -9.35
CA ARG A 31 -13.30 -3.48 -8.59
C ARG A 31 -13.32 -5.01 -8.49
N ASP A 32 -12.92 -5.69 -9.56
CA ASP A 32 -12.85 -7.15 -9.63
C ASP A 32 -11.59 -7.73 -8.98
N GLY A 33 -10.65 -6.90 -8.50
CA GLY A 33 -9.39 -7.34 -7.91
C GLY A 33 -8.45 -8.01 -8.92
N ARG A 34 -8.60 -7.71 -10.21
CA ARG A 34 -7.81 -8.34 -11.29
C ARG A 34 -6.54 -7.59 -11.66
N VAL A 35 -6.29 -6.43 -11.05
CA VAL A 35 -5.08 -5.63 -11.27
C VAL A 35 -4.01 -6.00 -10.24
N ALA A 36 -2.85 -6.47 -10.71
CA ALA A 36 -1.67 -6.69 -9.88
C ALA A 36 -0.86 -5.40 -9.67
N GLY A 37 -0.82 -4.55 -10.68
CA GLY A 37 -0.08 -3.28 -10.67
C GLY A 37 -0.48 -2.39 -11.83
N ILE A 38 -0.25 -1.10 -11.68
CA ILE A 38 -0.52 -0.11 -12.73
C ILE A 38 0.83 0.47 -13.12
N LEU A 39 1.17 0.28 -14.38
CA LEU A 39 2.33 0.88 -15.01
C LEU A 39 1.83 2.18 -15.62
N ASP A 40 1.67 3.19 -14.78
CA ASP A 40 1.46 4.54 -15.27
C ASP A 40 2.69 4.96 -16.09
N ASP A 41 2.45 5.41 -17.30
CA ASP A 41 3.47 5.98 -18.19
C ASP A 41 4.15 7.14 -17.43
N PRO A 42 5.50 7.26 -17.44
CA PRO A 42 6.24 8.20 -16.59
C PRO A 42 5.94 9.70 -16.85
N GLY A 43 4.97 10.04 -17.70
CA GLY A 43 4.50 11.40 -17.96
C GLY A 43 3.39 11.91 -17.04
N THR A 44 2.82 11.10 -16.14
CA THR A 44 1.85 11.56 -15.13
C THR A 44 2.34 11.16 -13.74
N GLN A 45 3.41 11.83 -13.30
CA GLN A 45 3.64 12.01 -11.88
C GLN A 45 2.47 12.86 -11.35
N PRO A 46 1.61 12.37 -10.45
CA PRO A 46 0.82 13.29 -9.65
C PRO A 46 1.83 14.01 -8.76
N GLU A 47 2.32 15.18 -9.19
CA GLU A 47 2.95 16.09 -8.25
C GLU A 47 1.93 16.32 -7.12
N PRO A 48 2.22 15.99 -5.86
CA PRO A 48 1.38 16.41 -4.75
C PRO A 48 1.56 17.92 -4.59
N SER A 49 0.96 18.70 -5.48
CA SER A 49 1.01 20.15 -5.45
C SER A 49 -0.35 20.70 -5.05
N SER A 50 -0.60 20.65 -3.75
CA SER A 50 -1.43 21.64 -3.06
C SER A 50 -1.13 21.58 -1.57
N THR A 51 -0.13 22.35 -1.15
CA THR A 51 -0.08 22.96 0.18
C THR A 51 -0.59 24.40 0.02
N PRO A 52 -1.51 24.86 0.87
CA PRO A 52 -1.10 25.88 1.83
C PRO A 52 -1.58 25.58 3.26
N ALA A 53 -0.70 25.89 4.23
CA ALA A 53 -0.89 25.79 5.68
C ALA A 53 -2.00 26.72 6.22
N PRO A 54 -2.41 26.57 7.50
CA PRO A 54 -1.84 27.50 8.48
C PRO A 54 -1.55 26.90 9.87
N ASP A 55 -0.63 27.58 10.58
CA ASP A 55 -0.30 27.54 12.00
C ASP A 55 -1.37 26.94 12.94
N ASP A 56 -0.99 25.88 13.64
CA ASP A 56 -1.51 25.62 14.98
C ASP A 56 -0.34 25.78 15.98
N GLN A 57 -0.04 27.04 16.29
CA GLN A 57 0.60 27.38 17.56
C GLN A 57 -0.46 27.22 18.66
N SER A 58 -0.55 26.04 19.26
CA SER A 58 -0.99 25.92 20.64
C SER A 58 0.09 25.20 21.45
N ALA A 59 0.88 26.03 22.10
CA ALA A 59 1.77 25.65 23.18
C ALA A 59 0.99 24.91 24.28
N ALA A 60 1.44 23.71 24.63
CA ALA A 60 1.42 23.18 25.97
C ALA A 60 2.34 21.95 26.05
N GLU A 61 3.61 22.19 26.36
CA GLU A 61 4.39 21.24 27.16
C GLU A 61 3.57 20.87 28.40
N PRO A 62 3.58 19.59 28.80
CA PRO A 62 4.36 19.31 29.98
C PRO A 62 5.23 18.06 29.85
N GLU A 63 6.51 18.28 30.19
CA GLU A 63 7.41 17.41 30.94
C GLU A 63 6.95 15.98 31.26
N ALA A 64 7.81 15.05 30.82
CA ALA A 64 8.43 14.00 31.61
C ALA A 64 7.55 13.13 32.53
N GLN A 65 7.43 11.86 32.15
CA GLN A 65 7.66 10.78 33.09
C GLN A 65 8.42 9.63 32.40
N ALA A 66 9.72 9.60 32.65
CA ALA A 66 10.52 8.41 32.55
C ALA A 66 10.20 7.50 33.76
N ALA A 67 9.92 6.23 33.49
CA ALA A 67 10.08 5.09 34.40
C ALA A 67 10.07 3.84 33.51
N GLU A 68 11.24 3.27 33.23
CA GLU A 68 11.74 2.03 33.87
C GLU A 68 10.88 0.81 33.53
N ALA A 69 11.43 -0.10 32.72
CA ALA A 69 11.86 -1.45 33.14
C ALA A 69 10.70 -2.46 33.00
N GLU A 70 10.80 -3.63 32.37
CA GLU A 70 11.91 -4.53 32.06
C GLU A 70 11.45 -5.50 30.93
N PRO A 71 12.36 -6.20 30.25
CA PRO A 71 12.08 -7.19 29.22
C PRO A 71 12.20 -8.64 29.76
N GLU A 72 11.18 -9.51 29.60
CA GLU A 72 11.28 -10.99 29.66
C GLU A 72 9.86 -11.57 29.40
N GLU A 73 9.59 -12.69 28.73
CA GLU A 73 10.34 -13.94 28.54
C GLU A 73 9.85 -14.67 27.27
N PRO A 74 10.67 -15.55 26.65
CA PRO A 74 10.31 -16.43 25.55
C PRO A 74 9.82 -17.80 26.06
N ALA A 75 8.85 -18.43 25.39
CA ALA A 75 8.50 -19.83 25.66
C ALA A 75 8.45 -20.67 24.36
N PRO A 76 9.53 -21.40 24.01
CA PRO A 76 9.44 -22.51 23.07
C PRO A 76 9.05 -23.79 23.81
N ALA A 77 7.78 -24.20 23.71
CA ALA A 77 7.35 -25.51 24.20
C ALA A 77 7.74 -26.62 23.20
N GLY A 78 8.72 -27.42 23.61
CA GLY A 78 9.35 -28.46 22.79
C GLY A 78 8.55 -29.75 22.56
N ARG A 79 8.96 -30.44 21.49
CA ARG A 79 9.22 -31.89 21.34
C ARG A 79 8.21 -32.88 21.96
N LYS A 80 7.49 -33.61 21.09
CA LYS A 80 7.25 -35.05 21.30
C LYS A 80 7.47 -35.84 20.01
N ARG A 81 8.55 -36.63 20.03
CA ARG A 81 8.79 -37.77 19.15
C ARG A 81 7.75 -38.85 19.45
N ARG A 82 7.20 -39.48 18.43
CA ARG A 82 6.84 -40.89 18.48
C ARG A 82 7.19 -41.52 17.15
#